data_AF-A0A2N6A3W4-F1
#
_entry.id   AF-A0A2N6A3W4-F1
#
_cell.length_a   1.000
_cell.length_b   1.000
_cell.length_c   1.000
_cell.angle_alpha   90.00
_cell.angle_beta   90.00
_cell.angle_gamma   90.00
#
_symmetry.space_group_name_H-M   'P 1'
#
loop_
_entity.id
_entity.type
_entity.pdbx_description
1 polymer ?
#
loop_
_entity_poly.entity_id
_entity_poly.type
_entity_poly.pdbx_seq_one_letter_code
_entity_poly.pdbx_strand_id
1 'polypeptide(L)'
;MIKVGKITSYIGDVIASVVAETEEIAREAAALIDIEYEVLEAVTDMHEAIKPNCMQVHEGRSNVLETVAINFGDVDKAFEEAAYTAGDIFETQRIEHAFLETEAAVALPEGDGVKIYTQGQGAYVDRKLIAKVLGLDEEKVIAVQVQNGGGFGGKEDMTVQGHVSMFAYLMKHPVKLKLSRAESLRMHPKRHPVWMDIKLACDKDGNFTAVRLDSVGDTGAYASVGTKVMERVVGHATGGYTVPSVDIKAVTAYTNNIPCGAMRGFGVPQVIFALETLIDDICRQGNFDRWEIRYQNALEDGAKTATGQKLFGVGLKKTMLAVKDVFQNAKYAGIATGIKNTGVGNGMIDDSEVKIEIKAADKVVVHHGWTEMGQGVHTMCVQTLHSETGIDPEIIEVKVETDAGVPTGMTTSSRATALVANAIIDAAKHIKVDLAQADLSKLVGRTYKGKYVCDFTVAPGADVEDPKIHFAYGYATQVVILNDEGKVEKVVAAHDAGRIMNQTLFEGQIEGAVHMGLGYALTEDFPMKDGFPLSYKFNDIGIIRAKDMPKVDVIGIEEKDPYGPYGAKGIGEIGLCPTAGAVANALYTFDGIRRTKIPMQRKK
;
A
#
# COMPACT_ATOMS: atom_id res chain seq x y z
N MET A 1 8.59 -7.82 24.53
CA MET A 1 9.14 -6.88 25.54
C MET A 1 10.65 -7.01 25.58
N ILE A 2 11.34 -5.89 25.80
CA ILE A 2 12.80 -5.83 25.85
C ILE A 2 13.29 -6.32 27.22
N LYS A 3 14.34 -7.15 27.25
CA LYS A 3 14.92 -7.67 28.50
C LYS A 3 15.80 -6.61 29.17
N VAL A 4 15.92 -6.67 30.50
CA VAL A 4 16.90 -5.86 31.26
C VAL A 4 18.31 -6.06 30.69
N GLY A 5 19.06 -4.96 30.54
CA GLY A 5 20.40 -4.95 29.94
C GLY A 5 20.41 -5.07 28.42
N LYS A 6 19.26 -4.87 27.75
CA LYS A 6 19.16 -4.79 26.29
C LYS A 6 18.72 -3.39 25.84
N ILE A 7 19.03 -3.09 24.58
CA ILE A 7 18.84 -1.79 23.95
C ILE A 7 17.42 -1.68 23.38
N THR A 8 16.81 -0.50 23.53
CA THR A 8 15.62 -0.06 22.77
C THR A 8 16.07 0.70 21.53
N SER A 9 15.41 0.44 20.39
CA SER A 9 15.79 0.99 19.10
C SER A 9 14.95 2.21 18.71
N TYR A 10 13.81 2.46 19.35
CA TYR A 10 13.02 3.67 19.16
C TYR A 10 12.02 3.91 20.30
N ILE A 11 11.42 5.10 20.29
CA ILE A 11 10.56 5.61 21.36
C ILE A 11 9.27 4.81 21.61
N GLY A 12 8.88 3.91 20.70
CA GLY A 12 7.65 3.10 20.77
C GLY A 12 7.86 1.67 21.25
N ASP A 13 9.09 1.29 21.61
CA ASP A 13 9.37 -0.03 22.16
C ASP A 13 8.63 -0.27 23.47
N VAL A 14 7.96 -1.42 23.56
CA VAL A 14 7.25 -1.83 24.78
C VAL A 14 8.21 -2.55 25.72
N ILE A 15 8.52 -1.90 26.83
CA ILE A 15 9.46 -2.41 27.85
C ILE A 15 8.72 -3.20 28.93
N ALA A 16 7.59 -2.68 29.40
CA ALA A 16 6.72 -3.32 30.38
C ALA A 16 5.25 -3.09 30.04
N SER A 17 4.35 -3.84 30.67
CA SER A 17 2.90 -3.68 30.52
C SER A 17 2.19 -4.06 31.82
N VAL A 18 1.06 -3.43 32.08
CA VAL A 18 0.23 -3.69 33.27
C VAL A 18 -1.13 -4.24 32.83
N VAL A 19 -1.63 -5.23 33.56
CA VAL A 19 -2.98 -5.76 33.43
C VAL A 19 -3.72 -5.48 34.74
N ALA A 20 -4.92 -4.89 34.64
CA ALA A 20 -5.77 -4.57 35.78
C ALA A 20 -7.25 -4.76 35.42
N GLU A 21 -8.13 -4.62 36.42
CA GLU A 21 -9.59 -4.75 36.24
C GLU A 21 -10.18 -3.65 35.35
N THR A 22 -9.58 -2.46 35.35
CA THR A 22 -10.02 -1.32 34.53
C THR A 22 -8.83 -0.68 33.81
N GLU A 23 -9.12 0.00 32.70
CA GLU A 23 -8.11 0.76 31.95
C GLU A 23 -7.46 1.87 32.81
N GLU A 24 -8.26 2.52 33.67
CA GLU A 24 -7.80 3.57 34.58
C GLU A 24 -6.72 3.05 35.53
N ILE A 25 -7.00 1.95 36.25
CA ILE A 25 -6.03 1.34 37.17
C ILE A 25 -4.78 0.88 36.42
N ALA A 26 -4.94 0.28 35.23
CA ALA A 26 -3.79 -0.17 34.44
C ALA A 26 -2.88 1.00 34.03
N ARG A 27 -3.46 2.14 33.63
CA ARG A 27 -2.71 3.35 33.24
C ARG A 27 -2.03 4.02 34.44
N GLU A 28 -2.71 4.12 35.57
CA GLU A 28 -2.12 4.65 36.81
C GLU A 28 -0.94 3.79 37.27
N ALA A 29 -1.13 2.47 37.31
CA ALA A 29 -0.08 1.54 37.70
C ALA A 29 1.09 1.49 36.70
N ALA A 30 0.84 1.61 35.39
CA ALA A 30 1.89 1.69 34.40
C ALA A 30 2.78 2.95 34.57
N ALA A 31 2.18 4.07 35.01
CA ALA A 31 2.92 5.30 35.31
C ALA A 31 3.81 5.20 36.57
N LEU A 32 3.61 4.19 37.42
CA LEU A 32 4.44 3.91 38.59
C LEU A 32 5.64 3.01 38.29
N ILE A 33 5.75 2.46 37.07
CA ILE A 33 6.90 1.65 36.66
C ILE A 33 8.10 2.58 36.43
N ASP A 34 9.14 2.41 37.23
CA ASP A 34 10.41 3.11 37.05
C ASP A 34 11.37 2.27 36.19
N ILE A 35 12.02 2.90 35.22
CA ILE A 35 12.96 2.27 34.31
C ILE A 35 14.20 3.15 34.22
N GLU A 36 15.34 2.60 34.64
CA GLU A 36 16.64 3.25 34.50
C GLU A 36 17.23 2.96 33.10
N TYR A 37 17.69 4.00 32.41
CA TYR A 37 18.30 3.90 31.09
C TYR A 37 19.73 4.46 31.10
N GLU A 38 20.61 3.81 30.34
CA GLU A 38 21.77 4.47 29.75
C GLU A 38 21.35 5.04 28.40
N VAL A 39 21.26 6.37 28.29
CA VAL A 39 20.79 7.02 27.06
C VAL A 39 21.93 7.08 26.04
N LEU A 40 21.74 6.43 24.90
CA LEU A 40 22.67 6.45 23.76
C LEU A 40 22.29 7.56 22.77
N GLU A 41 23.24 7.96 21.94
CA GLU A 41 22.97 8.89 20.84
C GLU A 41 22.18 8.18 19.72
N ALA A 42 21.10 8.83 19.28
CA ALA A 42 20.19 8.28 18.28
C ALA A 42 20.63 8.64 16.85
N VAL A 43 20.69 7.64 15.98
CA VAL A 43 20.92 7.81 14.54
C VAL A 43 19.60 8.12 13.86
N THR A 44 19.36 9.37 13.49
CA THR A 44 18.04 9.83 12.99
C THR A 44 18.06 10.37 11.58
N ASP A 45 19.25 10.55 10.99
CA ASP A 45 19.45 10.95 9.61
C ASP A 45 19.82 9.73 8.76
N MET A 46 19.09 9.50 7.67
CA MET A 46 19.28 8.32 6.81
C MET A 46 20.59 8.37 6.01
N HIS A 47 21.14 9.55 5.71
CA HIS A 47 22.42 9.68 5.00
C HIS A 47 23.60 9.41 5.95
N GLU A 48 23.51 9.84 7.21
CA GLU A 48 24.47 9.45 8.24
C GLU A 48 24.37 7.95 8.54
N ALA A 49 23.16 7.41 8.63
CA ALA A 49 22.92 6.01 8.96
C ALA A 49 23.64 5.03 8.02
N ILE A 50 23.71 5.34 6.72
CA ILE A 50 24.31 4.46 5.72
C ILE A 50 25.85 4.56 5.63
N LYS A 51 26.49 5.43 6.44
CA LYS A 51 27.95 5.54 6.47
C LYS A 51 28.56 4.32 7.20
N PRO A 52 29.73 3.81 6.75
CA PRO A 52 30.34 2.61 7.32
C PRO A 52 30.63 2.65 8.84
N ASN A 53 30.88 3.84 9.39
CA ASN A 53 31.28 4.04 10.80
C ASN A 53 30.16 4.65 11.66
N CYS A 54 28.92 4.69 11.18
CA CYS A 54 27.79 5.16 11.97
C CYS A 54 27.51 4.19 13.13
N MET A 55 27.02 4.70 14.26
CA MET A 55 26.48 3.84 15.32
C MET A 55 25.37 2.96 14.76
N GLN A 56 25.30 1.71 15.23
CA GLN A 56 24.33 0.74 14.73
C GLN A 56 23.02 0.86 15.50
N VAL A 57 21.90 0.94 14.79
CA VAL A 57 20.54 0.89 15.40
C VAL A 57 20.28 -0.47 16.06
N HIS A 58 20.84 -1.53 15.46
CA HIS A 58 20.82 -2.89 15.99
C HIS A 58 22.25 -3.41 16.12
N GLU A 59 22.66 -3.74 17.35
CA GLU A 59 23.99 -4.25 17.65
C GLU A 59 24.38 -5.43 16.73
N GLY A 60 25.55 -5.32 16.10
CA GLY A 60 26.08 -6.34 15.19
C GLY A 60 25.43 -6.37 13.80
N ARG A 61 24.62 -5.38 13.44
CA ARG A 61 23.97 -5.28 12.13
C ARG A 61 24.25 -3.95 11.45
N SER A 62 24.39 -4.00 10.13
CA SER A 62 24.45 -2.80 9.30
C SER A 62 23.15 -2.01 9.39
N ASN A 63 23.26 -0.68 9.38
CA ASN A 63 22.10 0.19 9.21
C ASN A 63 21.60 0.17 7.75
N VAL A 64 22.42 -0.27 6.79
CA VAL A 64 21.94 -0.60 5.43
C VAL A 64 21.22 -1.94 5.53
N LEU A 65 19.88 -1.89 5.52
CA LEU A 65 19.04 -3.08 5.53
C LEU A 65 19.16 -3.83 4.19
N GLU A 66 19.03 -3.11 3.09
CA GLU A 66 19.13 -3.65 1.73
C GLU A 66 19.51 -2.56 0.73
N THR A 67 20.20 -2.96 -0.34
CA THR A 67 20.36 -2.15 -1.54
C THR A 67 19.77 -2.92 -2.72
N VAL A 68 18.81 -2.30 -3.40
CA VAL A 68 18.20 -2.84 -4.63
C VAL A 68 18.64 -1.98 -5.81
N ALA A 69 19.00 -2.63 -6.92
CA ALA A 69 19.41 -1.95 -8.15
C ALA A 69 18.89 -2.70 -9.38
N ILE A 70 18.53 -1.95 -10.42
CA ILE A 70 18.22 -2.46 -11.75
C ILE A 70 19.03 -1.64 -12.74
N ASN A 71 19.77 -2.34 -13.60
CA ASN A 71 20.59 -1.73 -14.64
C ASN A 71 20.42 -2.51 -15.95
N PHE A 72 20.02 -1.81 -17.01
CA PHE A 72 20.03 -2.34 -18.38
C PHE A 72 20.11 -1.21 -19.40
N GLY A 73 20.60 -1.54 -20.60
CA GLY A 73 20.87 -0.55 -21.64
C GLY A 73 22.17 0.22 -21.40
N ASP A 74 22.48 1.17 -22.27
CA ASP A 74 23.68 2.01 -22.19
C ASP A 74 23.27 3.40 -21.73
N VAL A 75 23.12 3.56 -20.42
CA VAL A 75 22.57 4.78 -19.81
C VAL A 75 23.48 5.98 -20.01
N ASP A 76 24.80 5.80 -19.88
CA ASP A 76 25.75 6.91 -20.07
C ASP A 76 25.69 7.43 -21.51
N LYS A 77 25.71 6.52 -22.49
CA LYS A 77 25.52 6.90 -23.89
C LYS A 77 24.18 7.58 -24.14
N ALA A 78 23.09 7.05 -23.57
CA ALA A 78 21.76 7.64 -23.75
C ALA A 78 21.64 9.06 -23.17
N PHE A 79 22.37 9.38 -22.10
CA PHE A 79 22.48 10.75 -21.58
C PHE A 79 23.42 11.63 -22.42
N GLU A 80 24.52 11.09 -22.95
CA GLU A 80 25.44 11.80 -23.85
C GLU A 80 24.76 12.21 -25.18
N GLU A 81 23.91 11.33 -25.72
CA GLU A 81 23.19 11.54 -26.99
C GLU A 81 21.84 12.27 -26.81
N ALA A 82 21.42 12.53 -25.57
CA ALA A 82 20.13 13.16 -25.28
C ALA A 82 20.04 14.58 -25.84
N ALA A 83 18.90 14.90 -26.46
CA ALA A 83 18.61 16.27 -26.88
C ALA A 83 18.16 17.14 -25.69
N TYR A 84 17.44 16.54 -24.74
CA TYR A 84 16.93 17.19 -23.55
C TYR A 84 17.17 16.31 -22.33
N THR A 85 17.56 16.94 -21.22
CA THR A 85 17.76 16.25 -19.95
C THR A 85 17.18 17.08 -18.81
N ALA A 86 16.50 16.42 -17.88
CA ALA A 86 15.99 17.03 -16.67
C ALA A 86 16.41 16.20 -15.47
N GLY A 87 16.80 16.85 -14.38
CA GLY A 87 17.21 16.16 -13.18
C GLY A 87 17.29 17.10 -11.99
N ASP A 88 16.93 16.58 -10.82
CA ASP A 88 16.99 17.30 -9.55
C ASP A 88 16.95 16.31 -8.38
N ILE A 89 17.15 16.82 -7.18
CA ILE A 89 16.97 16.09 -5.94
C ILE A 89 15.55 16.31 -5.43
N PHE A 90 14.80 15.21 -5.27
CA PHE A 90 13.45 15.20 -4.75
C PHE A 90 13.40 14.57 -3.35
N GLU A 91 12.60 15.15 -2.46
CA GLU A 91 12.40 14.69 -1.09
C GLU A 91 10.91 14.51 -0.78
N THR A 92 10.59 13.38 -0.17
CA THR A 92 9.26 13.10 0.35
C THR A 92 9.28 12.94 1.86
N GLN A 93 8.25 13.45 2.52
CA GLN A 93 8.12 13.45 3.96
C GLN A 93 7.53 12.14 4.51
N ARG A 94 7.77 11.92 5.80
CA ARG A 94 7.08 10.90 6.59
C ARG A 94 5.65 11.35 6.80
N ILE A 95 4.68 10.49 6.56
CA ILE A 95 3.26 10.77 6.86
C ILE A 95 2.61 9.63 7.63
N GLU A 96 1.50 9.96 8.27
CA GLU A 96 0.67 9.11 9.12
C GLU A 96 -0.50 8.51 8.33
N HIS A 97 -0.84 7.26 8.57
CA HIS A 97 -1.96 6.56 7.90
C HIS A 97 -3.31 7.16 8.22
N ALA A 98 -3.45 7.68 9.44
CA ALA A 98 -4.59 8.42 9.92
C ALA A 98 -5.93 7.66 9.88
N PHE A 99 -5.90 6.33 9.98
CA PHE A 99 -7.14 5.57 10.21
C PHE A 99 -7.79 6.06 11.51
N LEU A 100 -9.12 6.22 11.48
CA LEU A 100 -9.87 6.85 12.58
C LEU A 100 -9.94 5.95 13.81
N GLU A 101 -10.02 4.65 13.59
CA GLU A 101 -10.00 3.64 14.65
C GLU A 101 -8.56 3.28 15.04
N THR A 102 -8.15 3.69 16.24
CA THR A 102 -6.90 3.23 16.87
C THR A 102 -6.91 1.73 17.10
N GLU A 103 -5.73 1.13 17.07
CA GLU A 103 -5.46 -0.28 17.25
C GLU A 103 -6.06 -0.81 18.56
N ALA A 104 -6.85 -1.87 18.43
CA ALA A 104 -7.41 -2.59 19.55
C ALA A 104 -7.46 -4.10 19.28
N ALA A 105 -7.39 -4.88 20.35
CA ALA A 105 -7.58 -6.32 20.30
C ALA A 105 -8.16 -6.85 21.61
N VAL A 106 -8.85 -7.98 21.52
CA VAL A 106 -9.35 -8.74 22.67
C VAL A 106 -8.89 -10.18 22.52
N ALA A 107 -8.19 -10.71 23.51
CA ALA A 107 -7.79 -12.10 23.56
C ALA A 107 -8.50 -12.82 24.72
N LEU A 108 -8.93 -14.05 24.45
CA LEU A 108 -9.56 -14.96 25.39
C LEU A 108 -8.66 -16.20 25.56
N PRO A 109 -8.53 -16.75 26.77
CA PRO A 109 -7.99 -18.10 26.93
C PRO A 109 -8.91 -19.10 26.23
N GLU A 110 -8.35 -20.04 25.47
CA GLU A 110 -9.08 -21.04 24.70
C GLU A 110 -8.37 -22.40 24.87
N GLY A 111 -8.88 -23.27 25.75
CA GLY A 111 -8.20 -24.52 26.09
C GLY A 111 -6.76 -24.30 26.58
N ASP A 112 -5.79 -24.93 25.92
CA ASP A 112 -4.36 -24.75 26.14
C ASP A 112 -3.73 -23.69 25.22
N GLY A 113 -4.56 -22.83 24.63
CA GLY A 113 -4.20 -21.79 23.68
C GLY A 113 -4.96 -20.48 23.91
N VAL A 114 -5.18 -19.73 22.82
CA VAL A 114 -5.89 -18.43 22.83
C VAL A 114 -6.77 -18.22 21.61
N LYS A 115 -7.90 -17.54 21.81
CA LYS A 115 -8.72 -16.96 20.74
C LYS A 115 -8.59 -15.44 20.77
N ILE A 116 -8.20 -14.83 19.65
CA ILE A 116 -8.03 -13.38 19.52
C ILE A 116 -9.02 -12.80 18.51
N TYR A 117 -9.65 -11.68 18.88
CA TYR A 117 -10.36 -10.78 18.00
C TYR A 117 -9.41 -9.65 17.59
N THR A 118 -9.05 -9.62 16.31
CA THR A 118 -7.98 -8.77 15.77
C THR A 118 -8.49 -7.83 14.67
N GLN A 119 -7.89 -6.65 14.62
CA GLN A 119 -8.03 -5.66 13.55
C GLN A 119 -6.84 -5.67 12.58
N GLY A 120 -5.91 -6.63 12.71
CA GLY A 120 -4.74 -6.76 11.85
C GLY A 120 -5.12 -7.05 10.40
N GLN A 121 -4.23 -6.72 9.47
CA GLN A 121 -4.47 -6.90 8.03
C GLN A 121 -4.33 -8.35 7.53
N GLY A 122 -3.97 -9.30 8.40
CA GLY A 122 -3.94 -10.71 8.06
C GLY A 122 -4.13 -11.60 9.29
N ALA A 123 -5.31 -12.18 9.44
CA ALA A 123 -5.65 -13.04 10.59
C ALA A 123 -4.72 -14.27 10.70
N TYR A 124 -4.35 -14.89 9.58
CA TYR A 124 -3.40 -16.02 9.58
C TYR A 124 -1.97 -15.58 9.92
N VAL A 125 -1.57 -14.37 9.55
CA VAL A 125 -0.28 -13.79 9.95
C VAL A 125 -0.27 -13.50 11.45
N ASP A 126 -1.34 -12.89 11.97
CA ASP A 126 -1.52 -12.68 13.41
C ASP A 126 -1.44 -14.01 14.17
N ARG A 127 -2.17 -15.04 13.72
CA ARG A 127 -2.10 -16.40 14.29
C ARG A 127 -0.67 -16.92 14.38
N LYS A 128 0.08 -16.87 13.27
CA LYS A 128 1.47 -17.33 13.19
C LYS A 128 2.39 -16.55 14.13
N LEU A 129 2.28 -15.22 14.14
CA LEU A 129 3.13 -14.36 14.96
C LEU A 129 2.82 -14.53 16.46
N ILE A 130 1.55 -14.63 16.83
CA ILE A 130 1.12 -14.88 18.21
C ILE A 130 1.60 -16.26 18.68
N ALA A 131 1.43 -17.30 17.87
CA ALA A 131 1.93 -18.64 18.18
C ALA A 131 3.44 -18.62 18.49
N LYS A 132 4.22 -17.89 17.68
CA LYS A 132 5.65 -17.66 17.92
C LYS A 132 5.94 -16.88 19.22
N VAL A 133 5.16 -15.84 19.52
CA VAL A 133 5.30 -15.07 20.79
C VAL A 133 5.02 -15.95 22.00
N LEU A 134 4.03 -16.84 21.93
CA LEU A 134 3.62 -17.71 23.04
C LEU A 134 4.43 -19.00 23.14
N GLY A 135 5.18 -19.38 22.10
CA GLY A 135 5.84 -20.68 22.01
C GLY A 135 4.84 -21.83 21.87
N LEU A 136 3.74 -21.61 21.13
CA LEU A 136 2.67 -22.58 20.88
C LEU A 136 2.67 -23.02 19.41
N ASP A 137 2.06 -24.18 19.15
CA ASP A 137 1.67 -24.57 17.80
C ASP A 137 0.57 -23.63 17.28
N GLU A 138 0.57 -23.35 15.97
CA GLU A 138 -0.40 -22.42 15.37
C GLU A 138 -1.85 -22.88 15.61
N GLU A 139 -2.14 -24.17 15.67
CA GLU A 139 -3.48 -24.75 15.96
C GLU A 139 -4.07 -24.33 17.31
N LYS A 140 -3.23 -23.91 18.25
CA LYS A 140 -3.66 -23.40 19.56
C LYS A 140 -4.01 -21.91 19.53
N VAL A 141 -3.91 -21.27 18.38
CA VAL A 141 -4.20 -19.85 18.21
C VAL A 141 -5.30 -19.67 17.18
N ILE A 142 -6.46 -19.18 17.61
CA ILE A 142 -7.58 -18.86 16.73
C ILE A 142 -7.65 -17.34 16.58
N ALA A 143 -7.37 -16.81 15.40
CA ALA A 143 -7.59 -15.41 15.09
C ALA A 143 -8.91 -15.22 14.35
N VAL A 144 -9.72 -14.30 14.86
CA VAL A 144 -10.98 -13.84 14.27
C VAL A 144 -10.79 -12.39 13.85
N GLN A 145 -10.91 -12.13 12.55
CA GLN A 145 -10.90 -10.75 12.09
C GLN A 145 -12.21 -10.09 12.44
N VAL A 146 -12.13 -8.93 13.10
CA VAL A 146 -13.28 -8.08 13.39
C VAL A 146 -13.25 -6.84 12.51
N GLN A 147 -14.43 -6.29 12.23
CA GLN A 147 -14.58 -5.06 11.46
C GLN A 147 -13.60 -3.98 11.96
N ASN A 148 -12.95 -3.32 11.02
CA ASN A 148 -11.85 -2.41 11.26
C ASN A 148 -12.13 -1.04 10.61
N GLY A 149 -11.93 0.05 11.34
CA GLY A 149 -12.07 1.44 10.89
C GLY A 149 -10.87 1.96 10.09
N GLY A 150 -10.43 1.19 9.10
CA GLY A 150 -9.32 1.50 8.20
C GLY A 150 -7.96 0.95 8.66
N GLY A 151 -7.03 0.83 7.70
CA GLY A 151 -5.66 0.39 7.95
C GLY A 151 -4.67 1.05 7.00
N PHE A 152 -4.99 1.09 5.70
CA PHE A 152 -4.18 1.74 4.67
C PHE A 152 -2.72 1.28 4.60
N GLY A 153 -2.42 0.08 5.14
CA GLY A 153 -1.08 -0.48 5.33
C GLY A 153 -0.57 -0.43 6.76
N GLY A 154 -1.05 0.49 7.61
CA GLY A 154 -0.50 0.73 8.94
C GLY A 154 -0.86 -0.36 9.98
N LYS A 155 -1.81 -1.24 9.65
CA LYS A 155 -2.18 -2.40 10.47
C LYS A 155 -1.63 -3.73 9.90
N GLU A 156 -0.66 -3.65 8.98
CA GLU A 156 0.05 -4.84 8.45
C GLU A 156 0.96 -5.47 9.50
N ASP A 157 1.65 -4.63 10.28
CA ASP A 157 2.46 -5.08 11.40
C ASP A 157 1.62 -5.29 12.67
N MET A 158 2.01 -6.29 13.47
CA MET A 158 1.39 -6.55 14.76
C MET A 158 1.75 -5.46 15.77
N THR A 159 0.76 -4.90 16.46
CA THR A 159 0.94 -3.85 17.48
C THR A 159 0.52 -4.33 18.86
N VAL A 160 -0.79 -4.58 19.05
CA VAL A 160 -1.41 -4.92 20.34
C VAL A 160 -1.69 -6.41 20.48
N GLN A 161 -1.81 -7.14 19.38
CA GLN A 161 -2.31 -8.52 19.31
C GLN A 161 -1.44 -9.49 20.11
N GLY A 162 -0.12 -9.40 19.95
CA GLY A 162 0.84 -10.23 20.68
C GLY A 162 0.79 -9.98 22.19
N HIS A 163 0.67 -8.71 22.60
CA HIS A 163 0.60 -8.32 24.01
C HIS A 163 -0.66 -8.88 24.69
N VAL A 164 -1.84 -8.66 24.12
CA VAL A 164 -3.09 -9.14 24.72
C VAL A 164 -3.15 -10.67 24.76
N SER A 165 -2.63 -11.34 23.73
CA SER A 165 -2.60 -12.81 23.67
C SER A 165 -1.69 -13.39 24.74
N MET A 166 -0.50 -12.81 24.94
CA MET A 166 0.44 -13.20 25.98
C MET A 166 -0.18 -13.09 27.36
N PHE A 167 -0.81 -11.96 27.68
CA PHE A 167 -1.44 -11.80 28.99
C PHE A 167 -2.66 -12.70 29.18
N ALA A 168 -3.53 -12.84 28.17
CA ALA A 168 -4.67 -13.75 28.26
C ALA A 168 -4.24 -15.20 28.47
N TYR A 169 -3.18 -15.63 27.78
CA TYR A 169 -2.62 -16.97 27.91
C TYR A 169 -2.02 -17.24 29.28
N LEU A 170 -1.24 -16.31 29.83
CA LEU A 170 -0.55 -16.46 31.10
C LEU A 170 -1.50 -16.33 32.30
N MET A 171 -2.41 -15.36 32.26
CA MET A 171 -3.33 -15.06 33.36
C MET A 171 -4.58 -15.93 33.36
N LYS A 172 -4.89 -16.61 32.24
CA LYS A 172 -6.13 -17.37 32.03
C LYS A 172 -7.39 -16.52 32.23
N HIS A 173 -7.32 -15.26 31.82
CA HIS A 173 -8.44 -14.31 31.82
C HIS A 173 -8.54 -13.59 30.46
N PRO A 174 -9.74 -13.16 30.04
CA PRO A 174 -9.90 -12.24 28.92
C PRO A 174 -9.08 -10.96 29.12
N VAL A 175 -8.34 -10.53 28.10
CA VAL A 175 -7.56 -9.29 28.11
C VAL A 175 -7.93 -8.44 26.90
N LYS A 176 -8.18 -7.15 27.15
CA LYS A 176 -8.45 -6.15 26.13
C LYS A 176 -7.39 -5.05 26.20
N LEU A 177 -6.89 -4.62 25.04
CA LEU A 177 -6.04 -3.45 24.91
C LEU A 177 -6.57 -2.57 23.77
N LYS A 178 -6.60 -1.27 24.02
CA LYS A 178 -6.87 -0.24 23.02
C LYS A 178 -5.82 0.85 23.20
N LEU A 179 -5.16 1.24 22.10
CA LEU A 179 -4.26 2.38 22.13
C LEU A 179 -5.04 3.70 22.17
N SER A 180 -4.53 4.66 22.92
CA SER A 180 -4.85 6.08 22.72
C SER A 180 -4.29 6.55 21.38
N ARG A 181 -4.76 7.70 20.88
CA ARG A 181 -4.22 8.26 19.64
C ARG A 181 -2.71 8.55 19.73
N ALA A 182 -2.22 9.05 20.86
CA ALA A 182 -0.80 9.33 21.03
C ALA A 182 0.06 8.06 21.01
N GLU A 183 -0.41 6.97 21.62
CA GLU A 183 0.23 5.65 21.56
C GLU A 183 0.19 5.08 20.13
N SER A 184 -0.95 5.19 19.44
CA SER A 184 -1.09 4.80 18.04
C SER A 184 -0.06 5.49 17.16
N LEU A 185 0.01 6.83 17.18
CA LEU A 185 0.97 7.62 16.39
C LEU A 185 2.43 7.22 16.66
N ARG A 186 2.72 6.79 17.89
CA ARG A 186 4.06 6.36 18.33
C ARG A 186 4.44 4.95 17.85
N MET A 187 3.47 4.04 17.80
CA MET A 187 3.74 2.60 17.69
C MET A 187 3.60 2.04 16.28
N HIS A 188 2.57 2.43 15.54
CA HIS A 188 2.36 1.84 14.20
C HIS A 188 3.29 2.50 13.16
N PRO A 189 3.60 1.80 12.07
CA PRO A 189 4.53 2.29 11.06
C PRO A 189 4.08 3.60 10.40
N LYS A 190 4.98 4.30 9.72
CA LYS A 190 4.66 5.48 8.89
C LYS A 190 5.01 5.23 7.42
N ARG A 191 4.65 6.15 6.52
CA ARG A 191 5.23 6.16 5.17
C ARG A 191 6.71 6.50 5.25
N HIS A 192 7.54 5.77 4.50
CA HIS A 192 8.96 6.09 4.31
C HIS A 192 9.13 7.49 3.71
N PRO A 193 9.87 8.40 4.37
CA PRO A 193 10.46 9.52 3.67
C PRO A 193 11.58 9.01 2.77
N VAL A 194 11.65 9.55 1.56
CA VAL A 194 12.61 9.12 0.54
C VAL A 194 13.27 10.34 -0.08
N TRP A 195 14.59 10.30 -0.14
CA TRP A 195 15.43 11.21 -0.92
C TRP A 195 15.80 10.54 -2.24
N MET A 196 15.72 11.28 -3.35
CA MET A 196 15.86 10.77 -4.72
C MET A 196 16.64 11.78 -5.58
N ASP A 197 17.87 11.46 -5.98
CA ASP A 197 18.54 12.12 -7.12
C ASP A 197 18.10 11.38 -8.38
N ILE A 198 17.22 12.01 -9.16
CA ILE A 198 16.62 11.39 -10.35
C ILE A 198 16.89 12.26 -11.58
N LYS A 199 17.15 11.59 -12.71
CA LYS A 199 17.38 12.21 -14.01
C LYS A 199 16.62 11.47 -15.10
N LEU A 200 16.11 12.22 -16.06
CA LEU A 200 15.41 11.75 -17.25
C LEU A 200 16.08 12.34 -18.50
N ALA A 201 16.33 11.49 -19.48
CA ALA A 201 16.82 11.85 -20.81
C ALA A 201 15.76 11.64 -21.88
N CYS A 202 15.78 12.51 -22.89
CA CYS A 202 14.84 12.52 -24.00
C CYS A 202 15.56 12.87 -25.32
N ASP A 203 15.16 12.23 -26.41
CA ASP A 203 15.64 12.58 -27.75
C ASP A 203 14.96 13.84 -28.31
N LYS A 204 15.34 14.25 -29.52
CA LYS A 204 14.83 15.47 -30.18
C LYS A 204 13.33 15.39 -30.53
N ASP A 205 12.78 14.17 -30.61
CA ASP A 205 11.42 13.89 -31.04
C ASP A 205 10.47 13.68 -29.84
N GLY A 206 11.00 13.73 -28.61
CA GLY A 206 10.21 13.59 -27.39
C GLY A 206 10.21 12.18 -26.80
N ASN A 207 11.00 11.24 -27.34
CA ASN A 207 11.05 9.87 -26.81
C ASN A 207 11.99 9.79 -25.60
N PHE A 208 11.54 9.16 -24.52
CA PHE A 208 12.34 8.93 -23.33
C PHE A 208 13.40 7.86 -23.60
N THR A 209 14.66 8.18 -23.35
CA THR A 209 15.79 7.31 -23.69
C THR A 209 16.41 6.68 -22.45
N ALA A 210 16.53 7.43 -21.35
CA ALA A 210 17.10 6.91 -20.12
C ALA A 210 16.55 7.52 -18.83
N VAL A 211 16.56 6.72 -17.77
CA VAL A 211 16.33 7.17 -16.39
C VAL A 211 17.50 6.74 -15.52
N ARG A 212 18.03 7.67 -14.71
CA ARG A 212 18.99 7.39 -13.64
C ARG A 212 18.40 7.79 -12.30
N LEU A 213 18.53 6.93 -11.28
CA LEU A 213 18.01 7.18 -9.93
C LEU A 213 18.99 6.67 -8.88
N ASP A 214 19.39 7.53 -7.95
CA ASP A 214 19.98 7.16 -6.67
C ASP A 214 19.04 7.61 -5.55
N SER A 215 18.64 6.67 -4.68
CA SER A 215 17.70 6.98 -3.61
C SER A 215 18.06 6.34 -2.27
N VAL A 216 17.64 7.00 -1.19
CA VAL A 216 17.76 6.51 0.18
C VAL A 216 16.41 6.70 0.87
N GLY A 217 15.90 5.63 1.48
CA GLY A 217 14.66 5.64 2.25
C GLY A 217 14.92 5.31 3.71
N ASP A 218 14.35 6.11 4.62
CA ASP A 218 14.38 5.85 6.06
C ASP A 218 13.28 4.85 6.43
N THR A 219 13.66 3.65 6.88
CA THR A 219 12.71 2.62 7.35
C THR A 219 12.42 2.69 8.85
N GLY A 220 13.00 3.65 9.57
CA GLY A 220 12.96 3.72 11.02
C GLY A 220 13.65 2.53 11.67
N ALA A 221 13.25 2.21 12.90
CA ALA A 221 13.98 1.25 13.71
C ALA A 221 13.75 -0.22 13.38
N TYR A 222 12.70 -0.59 12.63
CA TYR A 222 12.39 -1.99 12.33
C TYR A 222 12.10 -2.18 10.85
N ALA A 223 12.42 -3.38 10.35
CA ALA A 223 12.39 -3.66 8.91
C ALA A 223 11.01 -3.45 8.31
N SER A 224 9.97 -3.90 9.03
CA SER A 224 8.61 -4.05 8.49
C SER A 224 8.70 -4.64 7.07
N VAL A 225 8.18 -3.91 6.09
CA VAL A 225 8.27 -4.19 4.66
C VAL A 225 9.08 -3.12 3.90
N GLY A 226 10.01 -2.44 4.58
CA GLY A 226 10.81 -1.34 4.01
C GLY A 226 11.61 -1.71 2.78
N THR A 227 12.20 -2.92 2.77
CA THR A 227 12.87 -3.47 1.57
C THR A 227 11.94 -3.50 0.36
N LYS A 228 10.71 -3.98 0.57
CA LYS A 228 9.69 -4.06 -0.48
C LYS A 228 9.20 -2.68 -0.93
N VAL A 229 9.16 -1.69 -0.04
CA VAL A 229 8.82 -0.31 -0.41
C VAL A 229 9.89 0.28 -1.34
N MET A 230 11.18 0.09 -1.00
CA MET A 230 12.28 0.61 -1.82
C MET A 230 12.47 -0.19 -3.12
N GLU A 231 12.19 -1.50 -3.13
CA GLU A 231 12.06 -2.28 -4.37
C GLU A 231 11.01 -1.68 -5.32
N ARG A 232 9.91 -1.12 -4.80
CA ARG A 232 8.87 -0.47 -5.62
C ARG A 232 9.26 0.92 -6.10
N VAL A 233 10.03 1.68 -5.31
CA VAL A 233 10.64 2.94 -5.76
C VAL A 233 11.49 2.68 -7.01
N VAL A 234 12.34 1.66 -6.99
CA VAL A 234 13.17 1.28 -8.15
C VAL A 234 12.32 0.71 -9.28
N GLY A 235 11.52 -0.34 -9.02
CA GLY A 235 10.77 -1.03 -10.08
C GLY A 235 9.73 -0.16 -10.81
N HIS A 236 9.34 0.99 -10.24
CA HIS A 236 8.39 1.94 -10.84
C HIS A 236 9.03 3.28 -11.22
N ALA A 237 10.37 3.37 -11.25
CA ALA A 237 11.09 4.62 -11.56
C ALA A 237 10.86 5.15 -12.98
N THR A 238 10.40 4.30 -13.91
CA THR A 238 9.99 4.70 -15.27
C THR A 238 8.49 4.99 -15.38
N GLY A 239 7.74 4.88 -14.28
CA GLY A 239 6.30 5.10 -14.25
C GLY A 239 5.54 4.34 -15.33
N GLY A 240 4.56 4.99 -15.93
CA GLY A 240 3.74 4.45 -17.01
C GLY A 240 4.40 4.47 -18.39
N TYR A 241 5.73 4.58 -18.49
CA TYR A 241 6.40 4.90 -19.75
C TYR A 241 7.41 3.83 -20.19
N THR A 242 7.61 3.75 -21.50
CA THR A 242 8.68 2.95 -22.12
C THR A 242 9.99 3.72 -22.04
N VAL A 243 11.00 3.16 -21.37
CA VAL A 243 12.35 3.74 -21.25
C VAL A 243 13.39 2.67 -21.58
N PRO A 244 14.15 2.82 -22.69
CA PRO A 244 15.08 1.79 -23.17
C PRO A 244 16.33 1.55 -22.31
N SER A 245 16.72 2.48 -21.44
CA SER A 245 17.93 2.35 -20.61
C SER A 245 17.67 2.86 -19.19
N VAL A 246 18.02 2.07 -18.18
CA VAL A 246 17.84 2.47 -16.77
C VAL A 246 19.07 2.12 -15.94
N ASP A 247 19.39 2.99 -15.01
CA ASP A 247 20.42 2.81 -13.99
C ASP A 247 19.86 3.34 -12.68
N ILE A 248 19.17 2.47 -11.95
CA ILE A 248 18.27 2.87 -10.86
C ILE A 248 18.56 2.06 -9.60
N LYS A 249 18.72 2.76 -8.48
CA LYS A 249 19.18 2.20 -7.22
C LYS A 249 18.46 2.82 -6.02
N ALA A 250 18.19 1.99 -5.02
CA ALA A 250 17.67 2.43 -3.73
C ALA A 250 18.37 1.73 -2.57
N VAL A 251 18.63 2.48 -1.51
CA VAL A 251 19.13 1.99 -0.22
C VAL A 251 18.04 2.12 0.83
N THR A 252 17.78 1.04 1.56
CA THR A 252 16.88 1.05 2.73
C THR A 252 17.72 1.20 3.98
N ALA A 253 17.51 2.29 4.73
CA ALA A 253 18.30 2.64 5.91
C ALA A 253 17.51 2.47 7.21
N TYR A 254 18.07 1.75 8.18
CA TYR A 254 17.62 1.80 9.58
C TYR A 254 18.01 3.12 10.22
N THR A 255 17.09 3.68 11.00
CA THR A 255 17.32 4.83 11.89
C THR A 255 16.62 4.57 13.23
N ASN A 256 16.83 5.40 14.24
CA ASN A 256 16.09 5.40 15.50
C ASN A 256 14.77 6.19 15.42
N ASN A 257 14.35 6.61 14.22
CA ASN A 257 13.01 7.16 14.02
C ASN A 257 11.93 6.07 14.14
N ILE A 258 10.66 6.49 14.25
CA ILE A 258 9.52 5.56 14.24
C ILE A 258 9.58 4.69 12.96
N PRO A 259 9.38 3.37 13.09
CA PRO A 259 9.35 2.44 11.97
C PRO A 259 8.49 2.95 10.82
N CYS A 260 8.96 2.73 9.60
CA CYS A 260 8.17 2.94 8.40
C CYS A 260 7.81 1.59 7.79
N GLY A 261 6.65 1.52 7.16
CA GLY A 261 6.08 0.27 6.67
C GLY A 261 5.16 0.49 5.49
N ALA A 262 4.23 -0.44 5.29
CA ALA A 262 3.25 -0.35 4.22
C ALA A 262 2.40 0.91 4.38
N MET A 263 2.32 1.73 3.34
CA MET A 263 1.24 2.71 3.18
C MET A 263 0.76 2.67 1.72
N ARG A 264 -0.55 2.84 1.51
CA ARG A 264 -1.21 2.83 0.19
C ARG A 264 -0.31 3.40 -0.92
N GLY A 265 -0.12 2.66 -2.02
CA GLY A 265 0.77 3.04 -3.13
C GLY A 265 2.20 2.49 -3.01
N PHE A 266 2.71 2.32 -1.78
CA PHE A 266 3.90 1.52 -1.46
C PHE A 266 5.15 1.90 -2.29
N GLY A 267 5.74 3.06 -2.00
CA GLY A 267 6.95 3.57 -2.69
C GLY A 267 6.69 4.24 -4.04
N VAL A 268 5.64 3.82 -4.75
CA VAL A 268 5.31 4.34 -6.09
C VAL A 268 4.95 5.83 -6.07
N PRO A 269 4.11 6.35 -5.14
CA PRO A 269 3.81 7.78 -5.09
C PRO A 269 5.05 8.67 -4.98
N GLN A 270 6.08 8.21 -4.26
CA GLN A 270 7.34 8.94 -4.10
C GLN A 270 8.05 9.16 -5.45
N VAL A 271 8.30 8.08 -6.18
CA VAL A 271 9.08 8.16 -7.43
C VAL A 271 8.28 8.77 -8.58
N ILE A 272 6.95 8.56 -8.60
CA ILE A 272 6.06 9.16 -9.60
C ILE A 272 5.99 10.68 -9.44
N PHE A 273 5.99 11.22 -8.22
CA PHE A 273 6.08 12.66 -7.98
C PHE A 273 7.33 13.25 -8.66
N ALA A 274 8.48 12.61 -8.48
CA ALA A 274 9.74 13.07 -9.05
C ALA A 274 9.73 12.96 -10.58
N LEU A 275 9.41 11.77 -11.12
CA LEU A 275 9.40 11.51 -12.57
C LEU A 275 8.43 12.44 -13.33
N GLU A 276 7.18 12.56 -12.87
CA GLU A 276 6.17 13.37 -13.56
C GLU A 276 6.49 14.87 -13.53
N THR A 277 7.24 15.33 -12.53
CA THR A 277 7.76 16.69 -12.48
C THR A 277 8.87 16.89 -13.53
N LEU A 278 9.79 15.93 -13.68
CA LEU A 278 10.85 15.99 -14.70
C LEU A 278 10.32 15.92 -16.13
N ILE A 279 9.25 15.15 -16.38
CA ILE A 279 8.62 15.12 -17.71
C ILE A 279 8.13 16.52 -18.13
N ASP A 280 7.53 17.26 -17.21
CA ASP A 280 7.09 18.63 -17.46
C ASP A 280 8.25 19.60 -17.74
N ASP A 281 9.47 19.27 -17.29
CA ASP A 281 10.67 20.06 -17.57
C ASP A 281 11.20 19.81 -18.96
N ILE A 282 11.25 18.54 -19.36
CA ILE A 282 11.56 18.14 -20.73
C ILE A 282 10.60 18.84 -21.70
N CYS A 283 9.30 18.91 -21.35
CA CYS A 283 8.32 19.63 -22.15
C CYS A 283 8.71 21.10 -22.37
N ARG A 284 9.19 21.80 -21.32
CA ARG A 284 9.59 23.21 -21.41
C ARG A 284 10.88 23.40 -22.19
N GLN A 285 11.84 22.48 -22.07
CA GLN A 285 13.10 22.55 -22.80
C GLN A 285 12.90 22.33 -24.30
N GLY A 286 12.12 21.32 -24.68
CA GLY A 286 11.87 20.94 -26.06
C GLY A 286 10.62 21.54 -26.70
N ASN A 287 9.87 22.38 -25.96
CA ASN A 287 8.58 22.92 -26.37
C ASN A 287 7.59 21.83 -26.81
N PHE A 288 7.55 20.72 -26.07
CA PHE A 288 6.64 19.60 -26.30
C PHE A 288 5.28 19.87 -25.65
N ASP A 289 4.22 19.34 -26.28
CA ASP A 289 2.91 19.28 -25.63
C ASP A 289 2.94 18.29 -24.45
N ARG A 290 2.48 18.76 -23.30
CA ARG A 290 2.55 18.04 -22.01
C ARG A 290 1.71 16.77 -21.99
N TRP A 291 0.63 16.72 -22.76
CA TRP A 291 -0.20 15.52 -22.89
C TRP A 291 0.39 14.57 -23.93
N GLU A 292 0.80 15.10 -25.08
CA GLU A 292 1.28 14.32 -26.22
C GLU A 292 2.55 13.55 -25.89
N ILE A 293 3.55 14.17 -25.23
CA ILE A 293 4.79 13.46 -24.88
C ILE A 293 4.52 12.26 -23.97
N ARG A 294 3.56 12.39 -23.05
CA ARG A 294 3.16 11.30 -22.14
C ARG A 294 2.45 10.22 -22.93
N TYR A 295 1.55 10.59 -23.83
CA TYR A 295 0.81 9.66 -24.68
C TYR A 295 1.71 8.86 -25.61
N GLN A 296 2.71 9.50 -26.22
CA GLN A 296 3.66 8.86 -27.14
C GLN A 296 4.56 7.86 -26.43
N ASN A 297 5.03 8.18 -25.22
CA ASN A 297 5.91 7.31 -24.43
C ASN A 297 5.15 6.28 -23.57
N ALA A 298 3.81 6.35 -23.50
CA ALA A 298 3.00 5.51 -22.65
C ALA A 298 3.19 4.02 -22.96
N LEU A 299 3.26 3.21 -21.90
CA LEU A 299 3.17 1.76 -22.00
C LEU A 299 1.86 1.35 -22.68
N GLU A 300 1.96 0.30 -23.48
CA GLU A 300 0.85 -0.35 -24.18
C GLU A 300 1.07 -1.85 -24.23
N ASP A 301 0.09 -2.59 -24.75
CA ASP A 301 0.19 -4.05 -24.87
C ASP A 301 1.44 -4.46 -25.66
N GLY A 302 2.23 -5.35 -25.06
CA GLY A 302 3.50 -5.82 -25.61
C GLY A 302 4.72 -4.99 -25.22
N ALA A 303 4.56 -3.80 -24.64
CA ALA A 303 5.66 -3.02 -24.07
C ALA A 303 6.20 -3.67 -22.80
N LYS A 304 7.43 -3.30 -22.41
CA LYS A 304 8.13 -3.82 -21.23
C LYS A 304 8.28 -2.75 -20.15
N THR A 305 8.07 -3.15 -18.90
CA THR A 305 8.40 -2.35 -17.71
C THR A 305 9.91 -2.30 -17.47
N ALA A 306 10.37 -1.42 -16.55
CA ALA A 306 11.76 -1.38 -16.10
C ALA A 306 12.26 -2.71 -15.50
N THR A 307 11.37 -3.60 -15.07
CA THR A 307 11.74 -4.93 -14.57
C THR A 307 11.74 -6.01 -15.66
N GLY A 308 11.60 -5.61 -16.93
CA GLY A 308 11.61 -6.50 -18.10
C GLY A 308 10.29 -7.21 -18.39
N GLN A 309 9.25 -7.01 -17.58
CA GLN A 309 7.97 -7.68 -17.78
C GLN A 309 7.21 -7.08 -18.96
N LYS A 310 6.81 -7.94 -19.89
CA LYS A 310 5.88 -7.63 -20.97
C LYS A 310 4.45 -7.50 -20.44
N LEU A 311 3.76 -6.43 -20.85
CA LEU A 311 2.42 -6.09 -20.36
C LEU A 311 1.31 -6.48 -21.34
N PHE A 312 0.12 -6.76 -20.79
CA PHE A 312 -1.13 -7.02 -21.52
C PHE A 312 -2.30 -6.42 -20.75
N GLY A 313 -3.36 -6.02 -21.45
CA GLY A 313 -4.49 -5.33 -20.86
C GLY A 313 -4.09 -3.94 -20.35
N VAL A 314 -3.29 -3.18 -21.11
CA VAL A 314 -2.78 -1.87 -20.70
C VAL A 314 -3.78 -0.75 -21.01
N GLY A 315 -4.53 -0.29 -20.00
CA GLY A 315 -5.51 0.79 -20.17
C GLY A 315 -4.96 2.21 -20.07
N LEU A 316 -3.64 2.40 -19.95
CA LEU A 316 -3.03 3.71 -19.67
C LEU A 316 -3.40 4.78 -20.71
N LYS A 317 -3.20 4.51 -22.01
CA LYS A 317 -3.57 5.45 -23.08
C LYS A 317 -5.06 5.81 -23.06
N LYS A 318 -5.94 4.88 -22.69
CA LYS A 318 -7.38 5.15 -22.52
C LYS A 318 -7.65 6.10 -21.36
N THR A 319 -6.94 5.96 -20.24
CA THR A 319 -7.04 6.92 -19.12
C THR A 319 -6.59 8.32 -19.54
N MET A 320 -5.52 8.44 -20.35
CA MET A 320 -5.03 9.73 -20.85
C MET A 320 -6.01 10.39 -21.81
N LEU A 321 -6.62 9.62 -22.72
CA LEU A 321 -7.64 10.12 -23.65
C LEU A 321 -8.87 10.66 -22.90
N ALA A 322 -9.31 9.95 -21.84
CA ALA A 322 -10.48 10.33 -21.06
C ALA A 322 -10.35 11.68 -20.34
N VAL A 323 -9.13 12.16 -20.10
CA VAL A 323 -8.88 13.44 -19.43
C VAL A 323 -8.33 14.53 -20.35
N LYS A 324 -8.07 14.21 -21.63
CA LYS A 324 -7.38 15.10 -22.58
C LYS A 324 -8.06 16.45 -22.70
N ASP A 325 -9.35 16.46 -23.02
CA ASP A 325 -10.10 17.70 -23.25
C ASP A 325 -10.16 18.55 -21.99
N VAL A 326 -10.33 17.92 -20.82
CA VAL A 326 -10.37 18.65 -19.54
C VAL A 326 -9.02 19.28 -19.23
N PHE A 327 -7.91 18.58 -19.47
CA PHE A 327 -6.57 19.11 -19.29
C PHE A 327 -6.28 20.28 -20.24
N GLN A 328 -6.58 20.14 -21.53
CA GLN A 328 -6.28 21.14 -22.56
C GLN A 328 -7.12 22.42 -22.40
N ASN A 329 -8.34 22.32 -21.87
CA ASN A 329 -9.22 23.47 -21.66
C ASN A 329 -8.99 24.18 -20.31
N ALA A 330 -8.20 23.60 -19.40
CA ALA A 330 -7.96 24.17 -18.09
C ALA A 330 -6.81 25.18 -18.11
N LYS A 331 -7.00 26.34 -17.46
CA LYS A 331 -6.02 27.43 -17.41
C LYS A 331 -4.77 27.06 -16.61
N TYR A 332 -4.97 26.55 -15.39
CA TYR A 332 -3.91 26.12 -14.50
C TYR A 332 -4.11 24.64 -14.17
N ALA A 333 -3.47 23.77 -14.94
CA ALA A 333 -3.60 22.34 -14.78
C ALA A 333 -2.27 21.61 -14.78
N GLY A 334 -2.23 20.55 -14.00
CA GLY A 334 -1.17 19.55 -14.00
C GLY A 334 -1.76 18.19 -14.32
N ILE A 335 -1.00 17.42 -15.09
CA ILE A 335 -1.31 16.05 -15.45
C ILE A 335 -0.19 15.15 -14.96
N ALA A 336 -0.55 13.96 -14.48
CA ALA A 336 0.39 12.92 -14.12
C ALA A 336 -0.23 11.54 -14.30
N THR A 337 0.62 10.54 -14.51
CA THR A 337 0.21 9.15 -14.69
C THR A 337 0.79 8.24 -13.63
N GLY A 338 0.21 7.04 -13.50
CA GLY A 338 0.71 6.01 -12.61
C GLY A 338 0.45 4.63 -13.17
N ILE A 339 1.33 3.70 -12.79
CA ILE A 339 1.16 2.27 -12.92
C ILE A 339 1.38 1.66 -11.54
N LYS A 340 0.61 0.64 -11.16
CA LYS A 340 0.76 -0.03 -9.87
C LYS A 340 0.44 -1.50 -9.98
N ASN A 341 1.34 -2.32 -9.46
CA ASN A 341 1.17 -3.76 -9.41
C ASN A 341 -0.06 -4.20 -8.60
N THR A 342 -0.70 -5.29 -9.06
CA THR A 342 -1.64 -6.10 -8.30
C THR A 342 -0.96 -7.43 -7.97
N GLY A 343 -1.09 -7.89 -6.72
CA GLY A 343 -0.37 -9.06 -6.23
C GLY A 343 0.99 -8.72 -5.66
N VAL A 344 1.49 -9.60 -4.78
CA VAL A 344 2.84 -9.45 -4.19
C VAL A 344 3.91 -9.55 -5.28
N GLY A 345 3.81 -10.57 -6.14
CA GLY A 345 4.72 -10.84 -7.24
C GLY A 345 6.15 -11.13 -6.79
N ASN A 346 7.12 -10.80 -7.66
CA ASN A 346 8.55 -11.03 -7.43
C ASN A 346 8.91 -12.50 -7.12
N GLY A 347 8.17 -13.47 -7.67
CA GLY A 347 8.40 -14.90 -7.42
C GLY A 347 7.71 -15.45 -6.19
N MET A 348 6.99 -14.62 -5.45
CA MET A 348 6.19 -15.07 -4.30
C MET A 348 4.90 -15.73 -4.79
N ILE A 349 4.55 -16.85 -4.16
CA ILE A 349 3.27 -17.51 -4.37
C ILE A 349 2.17 -16.66 -3.76
N ASP A 350 1.13 -16.41 -4.56
CA ASP A 350 -0.06 -15.68 -4.17
C ASP A 350 -1.30 -16.56 -4.25
N ASP A 351 -1.91 -16.89 -3.12
CA ASP A 351 -3.08 -17.77 -3.11
C ASP A 351 -4.24 -17.27 -2.24
N SER A 352 -5.41 -17.83 -2.53
CA SER A 352 -6.61 -17.71 -1.73
C SER A 352 -7.35 -19.04 -1.73
N GLU A 353 -7.78 -19.44 -0.54
CA GLU A 353 -8.71 -20.56 -0.34
C GLU A 353 -10.02 -20.05 0.22
N VAL A 354 -11.12 -20.69 -0.16
CA VAL A 354 -12.46 -20.42 0.39
C VAL A 354 -13.16 -21.71 0.75
N LYS A 355 -14.03 -21.63 1.74
CA LYS A 355 -14.93 -22.70 2.15
C LYS A 355 -16.34 -22.15 2.27
N ILE A 356 -17.29 -22.73 1.52
CA ILE A 356 -18.68 -22.28 1.44
C ILE A 356 -19.57 -23.38 2.03
N GLU A 357 -20.31 -23.06 3.08
CA GLU A 357 -21.14 -23.99 3.84
C GLU A 357 -22.61 -23.63 3.69
N ILE A 358 -23.44 -24.57 3.22
CA ILE A 358 -24.90 -24.39 3.20
C ILE A 358 -25.43 -24.80 4.57
N LYS A 359 -25.57 -23.83 5.48
CA LYS A 359 -25.94 -24.09 6.89
C LYS A 359 -27.43 -24.34 7.06
N ALA A 360 -28.26 -23.63 6.31
CA ALA A 360 -29.71 -23.79 6.26
C ALA A 360 -30.22 -23.40 4.86
N ALA A 361 -31.51 -23.63 4.60
CA ALA A 361 -32.12 -23.25 3.32
C ALA A 361 -32.05 -21.73 3.05
N ASP A 362 -31.96 -20.94 4.12
CA ASP A 362 -31.90 -19.49 4.18
C ASP A 362 -30.58 -18.99 4.80
N LYS A 363 -29.53 -19.83 4.82
CA LYS A 363 -28.23 -19.44 5.36
C LYS A 363 -27.06 -20.15 4.69
N VAL A 364 -26.21 -19.36 4.03
CA VAL A 364 -24.93 -19.77 3.45
C VAL A 364 -23.80 -19.03 4.16
N VAL A 365 -22.76 -19.73 4.57
CA VAL A 365 -21.59 -19.12 5.21
C VAL A 365 -20.37 -19.28 4.31
N VAL A 366 -19.73 -18.17 3.96
CA VAL A 366 -18.47 -18.16 3.22
C VAL A 366 -17.33 -17.84 4.18
N HIS A 367 -16.38 -18.75 4.29
CA HIS A 367 -15.13 -18.55 4.99
C HIS A 367 -14.02 -18.19 4.01
N HIS A 368 -13.33 -17.09 4.26
CA HIS A 368 -12.11 -16.69 3.57
C HIS A 368 -11.11 -16.05 4.55
N GLY A 369 -9.83 -15.89 4.17
CA GLY A 369 -8.82 -15.32 5.06
C GLY A 369 -8.53 -13.82 4.90
N TRP A 370 -9.19 -13.12 3.97
CA TRP A 370 -8.98 -11.69 3.72
C TRP A 370 -9.60 -10.79 4.79
N THR A 371 -8.88 -9.73 5.18
CA THR A 371 -9.33 -8.71 6.12
C THR A 371 -10.20 -7.66 5.43
N GLU A 372 -11.40 -7.40 5.97
CA GLU A 372 -12.24 -6.27 5.61
C GLU A 372 -11.94 -5.05 6.48
N MET A 373 -11.59 -3.93 5.86
CA MET A 373 -11.21 -2.67 6.51
C MET A 373 -11.99 -1.46 5.97
N GLY A 374 -13.06 -1.72 5.20
CA GLY A 374 -13.88 -0.71 4.55
C GLY A 374 -13.74 -0.67 3.02
N GLN A 375 -12.81 -1.44 2.44
CA GLN A 375 -12.63 -1.51 0.98
C GLN A 375 -13.68 -2.35 0.25
N GLY A 376 -14.43 -3.20 0.99
CA GLY A 376 -15.55 -3.98 0.44
C GLY A 376 -15.17 -5.36 -0.12
N VAL A 377 -14.12 -6.02 0.39
CA VAL A 377 -13.76 -7.39 -0.01
C VAL A 377 -14.87 -8.40 0.31
N HIS A 378 -15.61 -8.22 1.41
CA HIS A 378 -16.77 -9.06 1.72
C HIS A 378 -17.89 -8.87 0.69
N THR A 379 -18.13 -7.62 0.26
CA THR A 379 -19.11 -7.33 -0.80
C THR A 379 -18.69 -7.98 -2.11
N MET A 380 -17.41 -7.91 -2.48
CA MET A 380 -16.89 -8.59 -3.67
C MET A 380 -17.14 -10.11 -3.58
N CYS A 381 -16.87 -10.72 -2.42
CA CYS A 381 -17.13 -12.13 -2.18
C CYS A 381 -18.61 -12.50 -2.39
N VAL A 382 -19.53 -11.76 -1.75
CA VAL A 382 -20.98 -11.98 -1.88
C VAL A 382 -21.44 -11.82 -3.33
N GLN A 383 -21.01 -10.76 -4.01
CA GLN A 383 -21.39 -10.48 -5.40
C GLN A 383 -20.85 -11.53 -6.37
N THR A 384 -19.61 -12.00 -6.18
CA THR A 384 -19.05 -13.08 -7.00
C THR A 384 -19.83 -14.37 -6.80
N LEU A 385 -20.12 -14.78 -5.55
CA LEU A 385 -20.87 -16.01 -5.29
C LEU A 385 -22.28 -15.93 -5.87
N HIS A 386 -22.98 -14.81 -5.68
CA HIS A 386 -24.29 -14.57 -6.27
C HIS A 386 -24.24 -14.65 -7.80
N SER A 387 -23.29 -13.94 -8.43
CA SER A 387 -23.15 -13.92 -9.90
C SER A 387 -22.89 -15.31 -10.48
N GLU A 388 -22.12 -16.15 -9.77
CA GLU A 388 -21.80 -17.49 -10.23
C GLU A 388 -22.90 -18.53 -10.00
N THR A 389 -23.76 -18.35 -8.99
CA THR A 389 -24.67 -19.42 -8.51
C THR A 389 -26.15 -19.04 -8.48
N GLY A 390 -26.47 -17.75 -8.52
CA GLY A 390 -27.83 -17.24 -8.31
C GLY A 390 -28.31 -17.27 -6.87
N ILE A 391 -27.48 -17.70 -5.90
CA ILE A 391 -27.82 -17.68 -4.46
C ILE A 391 -28.11 -16.25 -4.04
N ASP A 392 -29.22 -16.04 -3.33
CA ASP A 392 -29.63 -14.73 -2.83
C ASP A 392 -28.53 -14.12 -1.93
N PRO A 393 -28.02 -12.90 -2.23
CA PRO A 393 -27.00 -12.27 -1.42
C PRO A 393 -27.41 -12.02 0.03
N GLU A 394 -28.71 -11.89 0.34
CA GLU A 394 -29.19 -11.58 1.70
C GLU A 394 -28.96 -12.74 2.68
N ILE A 395 -28.84 -13.98 2.18
CA ILE A 395 -28.61 -15.17 3.00
C ILE A 395 -27.13 -15.55 3.13
N ILE A 396 -26.22 -14.77 2.54
CA ILE A 396 -24.78 -15.04 2.53
C ILE A 396 -24.11 -14.28 3.69
N GLU A 397 -23.58 -15.02 4.65
CA GLU A 397 -22.75 -14.50 5.74
C GLU A 397 -21.26 -14.76 5.44
N VAL A 398 -20.42 -13.73 5.54
CA VAL A 398 -18.96 -13.87 5.35
C VAL A 398 -18.25 -13.89 6.69
N LYS A 399 -17.31 -14.82 6.87
CA LYS A 399 -16.53 -14.99 8.10
C LYS A 399 -15.04 -15.13 7.82
N VAL A 400 -14.24 -14.57 8.71
CA VAL A 400 -12.77 -14.61 8.67
C VAL A 400 -12.27 -15.11 10.02
N GLU A 401 -12.15 -16.43 10.13
CA GLU A 401 -11.72 -17.13 11.33
C GLU A 401 -10.69 -18.19 10.91
N THR A 402 -9.54 -18.24 11.60
CA THR A 402 -8.44 -19.12 11.18
C THR A 402 -8.68 -20.60 11.44
N ASP A 403 -9.64 -20.94 12.30
CA ASP A 403 -10.09 -22.30 12.56
C ASP A 403 -10.85 -22.92 11.37
N ALA A 404 -11.32 -22.07 10.44
CA ALA A 404 -11.96 -22.51 9.21
C ALA A 404 -11.01 -23.23 8.25
N GLY A 405 -9.69 -23.12 8.45
CA GLY A 405 -8.68 -23.85 7.69
C GLY A 405 -8.55 -23.41 6.23
N VAL A 406 -8.67 -22.10 5.98
CA VAL A 406 -8.59 -21.45 4.66
C VAL A 406 -7.46 -20.42 4.65
N PRO A 407 -6.18 -20.86 4.71
CA PRO A 407 -5.04 -19.96 4.85
C PRO A 407 -5.02 -18.89 3.75
N THR A 408 -4.61 -17.68 4.11
CA THR A 408 -4.51 -16.54 3.19
C THR A 408 -3.45 -15.59 3.72
N GLY A 409 -2.73 -14.94 2.81
CA GLY A 409 -1.81 -13.85 3.15
C GLY A 409 -2.53 -12.59 3.64
N MET A 410 -1.78 -11.48 3.70
CA MET A 410 -2.32 -10.19 4.15
C MET A 410 -3.15 -9.50 3.04
N THR A 411 -4.14 -8.70 3.43
CA THR A 411 -4.84 -7.77 2.54
C THR A 411 -3.90 -6.59 2.22
N THR A 412 -3.05 -6.76 1.21
CA THR A 412 -2.06 -5.79 0.72
C THR A 412 -1.86 -5.94 -0.80
N SER A 413 -1.07 -5.07 -1.44
CA SER A 413 -0.75 -5.14 -2.89
C SER A 413 -1.98 -5.25 -3.81
N SER A 414 -3.10 -4.64 -3.42
CA SER A 414 -4.36 -4.61 -4.19
C SER A 414 -4.91 -5.98 -4.65
N ARG A 415 -4.48 -7.09 -4.03
CA ARG A 415 -4.66 -8.46 -4.55
C ARG A 415 -5.95 -9.18 -4.14
N ALA A 416 -6.58 -8.73 -3.04
CA ALA A 416 -7.62 -9.49 -2.34
C ALA A 416 -8.82 -9.84 -3.24
N THR A 417 -9.38 -8.84 -3.95
CA THR A 417 -10.51 -9.04 -4.87
C THR A 417 -10.19 -10.09 -5.93
N ALA A 418 -9.02 -10.00 -6.57
CA ALA A 418 -8.64 -10.90 -7.64
C ALA A 418 -8.56 -12.35 -7.16
N LEU A 419 -7.90 -12.57 -6.02
CA LEU A 419 -7.65 -13.91 -5.51
C LEU A 419 -8.90 -14.53 -4.87
N VAL A 420 -9.65 -13.78 -4.06
CA VAL A 420 -10.87 -14.31 -3.42
C VAL A 420 -11.96 -14.62 -4.43
N ALA A 421 -12.17 -13.76 -5.43
CA ALA A 421 -13.20 -13.98 -6.42
C ALA A 421 -12.86 -15.18 -7.31
N ASN A 422 -11.60 -15.35 -7.73
CA ASN A 422 -11.20 -16.55 -8.48
C ASN A 422 -11.36 -17.84 -7.64
N ALA A 423 -11.06 -17.81 -6.34
CA ALA A 423 -11.31 -18.96 -5.46
C ALA A 423 -12.81 -19.26 -5.30
N ILE A 424 -13.66 -18.24 -5.24
CA ILE A 424 -15.13 -18.41 -5.22
C ILE A 424 -15.65 -18.96 -6.54
N ILE A 425 -15.18 -18.45 -7.68
CA ILE A 425 -15.52 -18.96 -9.02
C ILE A 425 -15.19 -20.45 -9.10
N ASP A 426 -14.05 -20.86 -8.55
CA ASP A 426 -13.65 -22.26 -8.49
C ASP A 426 -14.62 -23.12 -7.66
N ALA A 427 -14.94 -22.70 -6.42
CA ALA A 427 -15.93 -23.39 -5.58
C ALA A 427 -17.32 -23.45 -6.24
N ALA A 428 -17.72 -22.36 -6.89
CA ALA A 428 -19.05 -22.21 -7.49
C ALA A 428 -19.30 -23.14 -8.68
N LYS A 429 -18.25 -23.64 -9.35
CA LYS A 429 -18.39 -24.69 -10.38
C LYS A 429 -19.12 -25.91 -9.84
N HIS A 430 -18.79 -26.33 -8.62
CA HIS A 430 -19.40 -27.49 -7.98
C HIS A 430 -20.79 -27.18 -7.42
N ILE A 431 -20.98 -25.99 -6.85
CA ILE A 431 -22.29 -25.54 -6.35
C ILE A 431 -23.31 -25.51 -7.49
N LYS A 432 -22.94 -24.98 -8.66
CA LYS A 432 -23.81 -24.94 -9.84
C LYS A 432 -24.29 -26.31 -10.31
N VAL A 433 -23.40 -27.31 -10.29
CA VAL A 433 -23.76 -28.69 -10.69
C VAL A 433 -24.85 -29.24 -9.78
N ASP A 434 -24.73 -29.00 -8.47
CA ASP A 434 -25.72 -29.44 -7.50
C ASP A 434 -27.03 -28.65 -7.60
N LEU A 435 -26.95 -27.32 -7.77
CA LEU A 435 -28.12 -26.44 -7.93
C LEU A 435 -28.91 -26.72 -9.22
N ALA A 436 -28.25 -27.25 -10.26
CA ALA A 436 -28.94 -27.71 -11.47
C ALA A 436 -29.80 -28.96 -11.25
N GLN A 437 -29.56 -29.70 -10.15
CA GLN A 437 -30.24 -30.95 -9.82
C GLN A 437 -31.20 -30.82 -8.64
N ALA A 438 -30.98 -29.85 -7.75
CA ALA A 438 -31.78 -29.66 -6.55
C ALA A 438 -31.75 -28.22 -6.05
N ASP A 439 -32.81 -27.80 -5.37
CA ASP A 439 -32.84 -26.50 -4.70
C ASP A 439 -31.85 -26.45 -3.52
N LEU A 440 -31.47 -25.24 -3.12
CA LEU A 440 -30.54 -24.96 -2.01
C LEU A 440 -30.92 -25.69 -0.70
N SER A 441 -32.22 -25.84 -0.42
CA SER A 441 -32.72 -26.57 0.75
C SER A 441 -32.28 -28.04 0.82
N LYS A 442 -32.00 -28.67 -0.33
CA LYS A 442 -31.49 -30.04 -0.42
C LYS A 442 -29.97 -30.14 -0.27
N LEU A 443 -29.28 -29.00 -0.27
CA LEU A 443 -27.83 -28.92 -0.13
C LEU A 443 -27.40 -28.60 1.31
N VAL A 444 -28.34 -28.45 2.25
CA VAL A 444 -28.05 -28.18 3.66
C VAL A 444 -27.09 -29.23 4.23
N GLY A 445 -26.03 -28.76 4.89
CA GLY A 445 -24.93 -29.56 5.42
C GLY A 445 -23.78 -29.79 4.43
N ARG A 446 -23.94 -29.45 3.14
CA ARG A 446 -22.84 -29.53 2.18
C ARG A 446 -21.83 -28.41 2.40
N THR A 447 -20.58 -28.74 2.12
CA THR A 447 -19.44 -27.83 2.14
C THR A 447 -18.73 -27.90 0.80
N TYR A 448 -18.44 -26.74 0.23
CA TYR A 448 -17.70 -26.58 -1.02
C TYR A 448 -16.39 -25.85 -0.73
N LYS A 449 -15.32 -26.26 -1.41
CA LYS A 449 -14.02 -25.61 -1.30
C LYS A 449 -13.62 -25.09 -2.67
N GLY A 450 -12.90 -23.98 -2.69
CA GLY A 450 -12.32 -23.42 -3.91
C GLY A 450 -10.95 -22.83 -3.62
N LYS A 451 -10.08 -22.86 -4.63
CA LYS A 451 -8.72 -22.37 -4.51
C LYS A 451 -8.28 -21.67 -5.79
N TYR A 452 -7.51 -20.60 -5.62
CA TYR A 452 -6.77 -19.98 -6.71
C TYR A 452 -5.34 -19.72 -6.27
N VAL A 453 -4.38 -20.02 -7.16
CA VAL A 453 -2.95 -19.89 -6.93
C VAL A 453 -2.32 -19.15 -8.10
N CYS A 454 -1.55 -18.12 -7.78
CA CYS A 454 -0.63 -17.43 -8.66
C CYS A 454 0.79 -17.83 -8.24
N ASP A 455 1.34 -18.84 -8.91
CA ASP A 455 2.68 -19.41 -8.71
C ASP A 455 3.60 -19.18 -9.92
N PHE A 456 3.13 -18.41 -10.91
CA PHE A 456 3.81 -18.18 -12.18
C PHE A 456 4.64 -16.89 -12.22
N THR A 457 4.72 -16.14 -11.12
CA THR A 457 5.57 -14.94 -11.08
C THR A 457 7.03 -15.31 -10.81
N VAL A 458 7.97 -14.43 -11.16
CA VAL A 458 9.41 -14.58 -10.93
C VAL A 458 9.99 -13.30 -10.34
N ALA A 459 11.16 -13.41 -9.70
CA ALA A 459 11.89 -12.24 -9.22
C ALA A 459 12.43 -11.40 -10.40
N PRO A 460 12.53 -10.06 -10.24
CA PRO A 460 13.23 -9.22 -11.21
C PRO A 460 14.65 -9.73 -11.48
N GLY A 461 15.06 -9.77 -12.75
CA GLY A 461 16.38 -10.27 -13.16
C GLY A 461 16.49 -11.80 -13.27
N ALA A 462 15.39 -12.55 -13.10
CA ALA A 462 15.38 -13.98 -13.39
C ALA A 462 15.72 -14.26 -14.87
N ASP A 463 16.52 -15.31 -15.10
CA ASP A 463 16.95 -15.74 -16.44
C ASP A 463 15.83 -16.51 -17.17
N VAL A 464 14.81 -15.76 -17.59
CA VAL A 464 13.66 -16.26 -18.36
C VAL A 464 13.32 -15.26 -19.46
N GLU A 465 12.86 -15.74 -20.62
CA GLU A 465 12.65 -14.92 -21.81
C GLU A 465 11.58 -13.82 -21.62
N ASP A 466 10.45 -14.17 -20.98
CA ASP A 466 9.34 -13.26 -20.70
C ASP A 466 9.01 -13.29 -19.20
N PRO A 467 9.78 -12.58 -18.35
CA PRO A 467 9.59 -12.60 -16.91
C PRO A 467 8.25 -11.96 -16.53
N LYS A 468 7.43 -12.69 -15.76
CA LYS A 468 6.21 -12.16 -15.15
C LYS A 468 6.52 -11.77 -13.71
N ILE A 469 6.69 -10.48 -13.44
CA ILE A 469 7.02 -10.00 -12.09
C ILE A 469 5.75 -9.87 -11.25
N HIS A 470 4.69 -9.31 -11.81
CA HIS A 470 3.37 -9.19 -11.20
C HIS A 470 2.30 -9.79 -12.11
N PHE A 471 1.21 -10.32 -11.54
CA PHE A 471 0.18 -10.94 -12.37
C PHE A 471 -0.69 -9.91 -13.08
N ALA A 472 -0.90 -8.72 -12.51
CA ALA A 472 -1.67 -7.65 -13.12
C ALA A 472 -1.15 -6.27 -12.69
N TYR A 473 -1.56 -5.22 -13.40
CA TYR A 473 -1.28 -3.83 -13.06
C TYR A 473 -2.53 -2.97 -13.26
N GLY A 474 -2.74 -2.01 -12.35
CA GLY A 474 -3.67 -0.90 -12.55
C GLY A 474 -2.97 0.30 -13.18
N TYR A 475 -3.72 1.12 -13.90
CA TYR A 475 -3.22 2.31 -14.59
C TYR A 475 -4.09 3.52 -14.27
N ALA A 476 -3.47 4.70 -14.18
CA ALA A 476 -4.18 5.93 -13.87
C ALA A 476 -3.59 7.14 -14.60
N THR A 477 -4.47 8.09 -14.91
CA THR A 477 -4.12 9.46 -15.24
C THR A 477 -4.99 10.40 -14.41
N GLN A 478 -4.35 11.34 -13.71
CA GLN A 478 -5.05 12.38 -12.97
C GLN A 478 -4.72 13.76 -13.51
N VAL A 479 -5.73 14.63 -13.54
CA VAL A 479 -5.61 16.04 -13.83
C VAL A 479 -6.03 16.84 -12.61
N VAL A 480 -5.14 17.69 -12.12
CA VAL A 480 -5.40 18.62 -11.02
C VAL A 480 -5.54 20.01 -11.62
N ILE A 481 -6.68 20.66 -11.33
CA ILE A 481 -7.01 21.99 -11.82
C ILE A 481 -7.02 22.96 -10.65
N LEU A 482 -6.34 24.09 -10.82
CA LEU A 482 -6.32 25.17 -9.86
C LEU A 482 -7.24 26.32 -10.32
N ASN A 483 -7.86 26.98 -9.35
CA ASN A 483 -8.55 28.24 -9.60
C ASN A 483 -7.55 29.42 -9.74
N ASP A 484 -8.07 30.63 -9.97
CA ASP A 484 -7.25 31.83 -10.12
C ASP A 484 -6.48 32.25 -8.85
N GLU A 485 -6.84 31.71 -7.68
CA GLU A 485 -6.07 31.85 -6.44
C GLU A 485 -5.10 30.69 -6.22
N GLY A 486 -4.89 29.80 -7.20
CA GLY A 486 -3.97 28.67 -7.13
C GLY A 486 -4.41 27.57 -6.14
N LYS A 487 -5.67 27.56 -5.70
CA LYS A 487 -6.24 26.49 -4.87
C LYS A 487 -6.73 25.36 -5.78
N VAL A 488 -6.59 24.12 -5.34
CA VAL A 488 -7.16 22.98 -6.05
C VAL A 488 -8.68 23.15 -6.07
N GLU A 489 -9.22 23.32 -7.27
CA GLU A 489 -10.65 23.44 -7.50
C GLU A 489 -11.27 22.08 -7.82
N LYS A 490 -10.54 21.29 -8.62
CA LYS A 490 -11.04 20.05 -9.18
C LYS A 490 -9.92 19.05 -9.44
N VAL A 491 -10.22 17.78 -9.20
CA VAL A 491 -9.41 16.63 -9.65
C VAL A 491 -10.26 15.80 -10.59
N VAL A 492 -9.73 15.47 -11.78
CA VAL A 492 -10.32 14.46 -12.68
C VAL A 492 -9.44 13.23 -12.66
N ALA A 493 -10.04 12.08 -12.35
CA ALA A 493 -9.35 10.87 -11.95
C ALA A 493 -9.76 9.69 -12.84
N ALA A 494 -9.07 9.48 -13.96
CA ALA A 494 -9.31 8.35 -14.85
C ALA A 494 -8.47 7.13 -14.46
N HIS A 495 -9.13 6.02 -14.17
CA HIS A 495 -8.49 4.81 -13.65
C HIS A 495 -8.96 3.56 -14.39
N ASP A 496 -8.00 2.75 -14.84
CA ASP A 496 -8.25 1.44 -15.40
C ASP A 496 -8.30 0.39 -14.30
N ALA A 497 -9.50 -0.15 -14.11
CA ALA A 497 -9.81 -1.20 -13.15
C ALA A 497 -9.97 -2.58 -13.80
N GLY A 498 -9.78 -2.67 -15.12
CA GLY A 498 -10.29 -3.79 -15.89
C GLY A 498 -11.79 -3.89 -15.72
N ARG A 499 -12.33 -5.02 -15.25
CA ARG A 499 -13.76 -5.08 -14.91
C ARG A 499 -14.07 -4.31 -13.62
N ILE A 500 -14.93 -3.29 -13.70
CA ILE A 500 -15.52 -2.62 -12.54
C ILE A 500 -16.67 -3.48 -12.02
N MET A 501 -16.40 -4.27 -10.97
CA MET A 501 -17.41 -5.19 -10.42
C MET A 501 -18.50 -4.47 -9.62
N ASN A 502 -18.17 -3.34 -9.00
CA ASN A 502 -19.09 -2.53 -8.21
C ASN A 502 -18.71 -1.05 -8.35
N GLN A 503 -19.59 -0.28 -8.98
CA GLN A 503 -19.34 1.12 -9.32
C GLN A 503 -19.11 1.98 -8.08
N THR A 504 -19.97 1.86 -7.06
CA THR A 504 -19.90 2.66 -5.84
C THR A 504 -18.61 2.40 -5.06
N LEU A 505 -18.20 1.13 -4.94
CA LEU A 505 -16.95 0.78 -4.26
C LEU A 505 -15.72 1.25 -5.07
N PHE A 506 -15.78 1.16 -6.39
CA PHE A 506 -14.74 1.70 -7.26
C PHE A 506 -14.58 3.22 -7.09
N GLU A 507 -15.67 3.97 -7.20
CA GLU A 507 -15.67 5.44 -7.05
C GLU A 507 -15.15 5.85 -5.66
N GLY A 508 -15.70 5.28 -4.59
CA GLY A 508 -15.28 5.61 -3.23
C GLY A 508 -13.80 5.27 -2.95
N GLN A 509 -13.28 4.19 -3.53
CA GLN A 509 -11.87 3.84 -3.44
C GLN A 509 -10.97 4.88 -4.11
N ILE A 510 -11.37 5.41 -5.27
CA ILE A 510 -10.60 6.44 -5.99
C ILE A 510 -10.71 7.79 -5.28
N GLU A 511 -11.90 8.19 -4.82
CA GLU A 511 -12.11 9.42 -4.04
C GLU A 511 -11.24 9.45 -2.78
N GLY A 512 -11.23 8.35 -2.01
CA GLY A 512 -10.37 8.23 -0.83
C GLY A 512 -8.88 8.23 -1.17
N ALA A 513 -8.50 7.77 -2.36
CA ALA A 513 -7.11 7.82 -2.82
C ALA A 513 -6.69 9.25 -3.18
N VAL A 514 -7.56 9.99 -3.87
CA VAL A 514 -7.35 11.40 -4.22
C VAL A 514 -7.27 12.26 -2.95
N HIS A 515 -8.14 12.02 -1.95
CA HIS A 515 -8.08 12.71 -0.65
C HIS A 515 -6.70 12.54 0.00
N MET A 516 -6.24 11.29 0.16
CA MET A 516 -4.92 10.99 0.73
C MET A 516 -3.77 11.55 -0.11
N GLY A 517 -3.92 11.56 -1.45
CA GLY A 517 -2.90 12.06 -2.37
C GLY A 517 -2.76 13.58 -2.31
N LEU A 518 -3.88 14.30 -2.20
CA LEU A 518 -3.89 15.74 -2.00
C LEU A 518 -3.30 16.10 -0.63
N GLY A 519 -3.65 15.36 0.43
CA GLY A 519 -3.06 15.53 1.75
C GLY A 519 -1.53 15.37 1.70
N TYR A 520 -1.06 14.24 1.19
CA TYR A 520 0.37 13.96 0.99
C TYR A 520 1.10 15.04 0.17
N ALA A 521 0.46 15.52 -0.89
CA ALA A 521 1.04 16.53 -1.75
C ALA A 521 1.11 17.92 -1.10
N LEU A 522 0.11 18.32 -0.30
CA LEU A 522 -0.09 19.73 0.07
C LEU A 522 0.11 20.02 1.56
N THR A 523 -0.30 19.12 2.45
CA THR A 523 -0.53 19.49 3.86
C THR A 523 -0.07 18.46 4.89
N GLU A 524 -0.09 17.16 4.57
CA GLU A 524 0.21 16.11 5.55
C GLU A 524 1.70 16.01 5.83
N ASP A 525 2.05 15.95 7.11
CA ASP A 525 3.42 15.74 7.57
C ASP A 525 3.43 15.05 8.93
N PHE A 526 4.51 14.34 9.23
CA PHE A 526 4.77 13.73 10.53
C PHE A 526 6.24 13.98 10.91
N PRO A 527 6.57 15.24 11.26
CA PRO A 527 7.95 15.63 11.48
C PRO A 527 8.50 15.01 12.77
N MET A 528 9.75 14.57 12.67
CA MET A 528 10.51 13.97 13.77
C MET A 528 11.72 14.86 14.11
N LYS A 529 12.11 14.88 15.36
CA LYS A 529 13.35 15.49 15.83
C LYS A 529 13.99 14.60 16.89
N ASP A 530 15.27 14.27 16.71
CA ASP A 530 16.05 13.45 17.64
C ASP A 530 15.37 12.11 17.98
N GLY A 531 14.63 11.52 17.01
CA GLY A 531 13.90 10.26 17.19
C GLY A 531 12.49 10.40 17.76
N PHE A 532 12.04 11.62 18.07
CA PHE A 532 10.71 11.89 18.65
C PHE A 532 9.78 12.64 17.67
N PRO A 533 8.49 12.30 17.61
CA PRO A 533 7.47 13.11 16.94
C PRO A 533 7.39 14.52 17.53
N LEU A 534 7.29 15.55 16.69
CA LEU A 534 7.06 16.92 17.16
C LEU A 534 5.63 17.14 17.70
N SER A 535 4.67 16.30 17.29
CA SER A 535 3.31 16.31 17.82
C SER A 535 2.72 14.91 17.91
N TYR A 536 1.87 14.71 18.91
CA TYR A 536 1.03 13.51 19.09
C TYR A 536 -0.46 13.83 18.93
N LYS A 537 -0.80 15.01 18.39
CA LYS A 537 -2.19 15.43 18.18
C LYS A 537 -2.59 15.14 16.75
N PHE A 538 -3.75 14.49 16.59
CA PHE A 538 -4.29 14.16 15.27
C PHE A 538 -4.50 15.39 14.37
N ASN A 539 -4.85 16.53 14.97
CA ASN A 539 -5.09 17.78 14.25
C ASN A 539 -3.82 18.38 13.62
N ASP A 540 -2.64 18.03 14.13
CA ASP A 540 -1.38 18.62 13.69
C ASP A 540 -0.77 17.86 12.50
N ILE A 541 -1.34 16.70 12.12
CA ILE A 541 -0.90 15.89 10.97
C ILE A 541 -1.17 16.60 9.65
N GLY A 542 -2.18 17.47 9.57
CA GLY A 542 -2.50 18.23 8.35
C GLY A 542 -3.46 17.53 7.38
N ILE A 543 -4.29 16.60 7.84
CA ILE A 543 -5.30 15.93 7.03
C ILE A 543 -6.31 16.95 6.46
N ILE A 544 -6.60 16.85 5.16
CA ILE A 544 -7.59 17.72 4.51
C ILE A 544 -8.98 17.44 5.09
N ARG A 545 -9.66 18.49 5.55
CA ARG A 545 -11.02 18.38 6.09
C ARG A 545 -12.03 18.24 4.96
N ALA A 546 -13.17 17.61 5.24
CA ALA A 546 -14.25 17.42 4.26
C ALA A 546 -14.69 18.73 3.56
N LYS A 547 -14.74 19.86 4.29
CA LYS A 547 -15.10 21.17 3.73
C LYS A 547 -14.05 21.77 2.78
N ASP A 548 -12.81 21.30 2.88
CA ASP A 548 -11.66 21.81 2.13
C ASP A 548 -11.32 20.85 0.96
N MET A 549 -12.11 19.80 0.76
CA MET A 549 -11.95 18.89 -0.38
C MET A 549 -12.46 19.52 -1.68
N PRO A 550 -11.68 19.44 -2.77
CA PRO A 550 -12.13 19.88 -4.09
C PRO A 550 -13.15 18.91 -4.67
N LYS A 551 -13.77 19.30 -5.80
CA LYS A 551 -14.58 18.36 -6.58
C LYS A 551 -13.69 17.25 -7.15
N VAL A 552 -14.11 15.99 -7.02
CA VAL A 552 -13.43 14.84 -7.61
C VAL A 552 -14.37 14.21 -8.64
N ASP A 553 -13.96 14.20 -9.91
CA ASP A 553 -14.68 13.51 -10.98
C ASP A 553 -13.92 12.20 -11.30
N VAL A 554 -14.51 11.06 -10.93
CA VAL A 554 -13.94 9.74 -11.20
C VAL A 554 -14.39 9.23 -12.56
N ILE A 555 -13.45 8.73 -13.36
CA ILE A 555 -13.73 8.11 -14.66
C ILE A 555 -13.21 6.67 -14.64
N GLY A 556 -14.12 5.71 -14.78
CA GLY A 556 -13.78 4.29 -14.88
C GLY A 556 -13.40 3.91 -16.31
N ILE A 557 -12.26 3.24 -16.46
CA ILE A 557 -11.82 2.61 -17.71
C ILE A 557 -11.84 1.10 -17.52
N GLU A 558 -12.44 0.37 -18.47
CA GLU A 558 -12.45 -1.09 -18.46
C GLU A 558 -11.57 -1.69 -19.56
N GLU A 559 -10.28 -1.89 -19.27
CA GLU A 559 -9.38 -2.69 -20.11
C GLU A 559 -9.10 -4.05 -19.45
N LYS A 560 -9.60 -5.14 -20.03
CA LYS A 560 -9.62 -6.44 -19.34
C LYS A 560 -8.21 -6.97 -19.07
N ASP A 561 -7.98 -7.38 -17.83
CA ASP A 561 -6.79 -8.15 -17.46
C ASP A 561 -6.93 -9.62 -17.89
N PRO A 562 -5.86 -10.30 -18.34
CA PRO A 562 -5.92 -11.71 -18.71
C PRO A 562 -6.06 -12.68 -17.53
N TYR A 563 -5.71 -12.29 -16.31
CA TYR A 563 -5.68 -13.17 -15.12
C TYR A 563 -6.75 -12.82 -14.09
N GLY A 564 -7.20 -11.56 -14.08
CA GLY A 564 -8.23 -11.05 -13.20
C GLY A 564 -9.59 -11.73 -13.34
N PRO A 565 -10.37 -11.89 -12.24
CA PRO A 565 -11.72 -12.43 -12.30
C PRO A 565 -12.60 -11.53 -13.17
N TYR A 566 -13.21 -12.09 -14.22
CA TYR A 566 -13.97 -11.34 -15.24
C TYR A 566 -13.16 -10.25 -15.97
N GLY A 567 -11.83 -10.25 -15.84
CA GLY A 567 -10.92 -9.22 -16.31
C GLY A 567 -10.67 -8.06 -15.32
N ALA A 568 -11.05 -8.18 -14.04
CA ALA A 568 -10.84 -7.16 -13.01
C ALA A 568 -9.38 -7.04 -12.55
N LYS A 569 -8.97 -5.84 -12.18
CA LYS A 569 -7.64 -5.52 -11.62
C LYS A 569 -7.76 -5.04 -10.18
N GLY A 570 -6.63 -5.04 -9.47
CA GLY A 570 -6.54 -4.39 -8.17
C GLY A 570 -6.54 -2.86 -8.31
N ILE A 571 -7.45 -2.18 -7.61
CA ILE A 571 -7.57 -0.71 -7.61
C ILE A 571 -7.21 -0.07 -6.26
N GLY A 572 -6.85 -0.91 -5.28
CA GLY A 572 -6.61 -0.50 -3.91
C GLY A 572 -5.58 0.61 -3.77
N GLU A 573 -4.58 0.69 -4.65
CA GLU A 573 -3.43 1.59 -4.47
C GLU A 573 -3.17 2.56 -5.62
N ILE A 574 -3.57 2.19 -6.84
CA ILE A 574 -3.27 2.96 -8.06
C ILE A 574 -3.78 4.41 -7.98
N GLY A 575 -4.92 4.62 -7.31
CA GLY A 575 -5.55 5.93 -7.16
C GLY A 575 -4.72 7.01 -6.47
N LEU A 576 -3.69 6.63 -5.72
CA LEU A 576 -2.82 7.58 -5.01
C LEU A 576 -1.61 8.02 -5.85
N CYS A 577 -1.16 7.15 -6.76
CA CYS A 577 0.16 7.25 -7.39
C CYS A 577 0.38 8.56 -8.18
N PRO A 578 -0.54 9.01 -9.05
CA PRO A 578 -0.30 10.20 -9.87
C PRO A 578 -0.55 11.53 -9.14
N THR A 579 -1.22 11.55 -7.98
CA THR A 579 -1.79 12.78 -7.41
C THR A 579 -0.74 13.84 -7.12
N ALA A 580 0.37 13.48 -6.45
CA ALA A 580 1.41 14.45 -6.08
C ALA A 580 2.11 15.07 -7.30
N GLY A 581 2.40 14.28 -8.34
CA GLY A 581 2.96 14.77 -9.60
C GLY A 581 2.00 15.73 -10.31
N ALA A 582 0.70 15.40 -10.37
CA ALA A 582 -0.30 16.27 -10.97
C ALA A 582 -0.44 17.60 -10.20
N VAL A 583 -0.41 17.57 -8.86
CA VAL A 583 -0.42 18.78 -8.02
C VAL A 583 0.82 19.64 -8.28
N ALA A 584 2.01 19.06 -8.30
CA ALA A 584 3.27 19.78 -8.54
C ALA A 584 3.25 20.49 -9.89
N ASN A 585 2.83 19.77 -10.93
CA ASN A 585 2.72 20.31 -12.29
C ASN A 585 1.65 21.40 -12.42
N ALA A 586 0.54 21.29 -11.68
CA ALA A 586 -0.52 22.30 -11.65
C ALA A 586 -0.02 23.59 -10.98
N LEU A 587 0.63 23.45 -9.82
CA LEU A 587 1.20 24.58 -9.08
C LEU A 587 2.30 25.28 -9.88
N TYR A 588 3.19 24.53 -10.55
CA TYR A 588 4.18 25.12 -11.44
C TYR A 588 3.53 25.89 -12.60
N THR A 589 2.46 25.36 -13.19
CA THR A 589 1.72 26.06 -14.26
C THR A 589 1.12 27.39 -13.76
N PHE A 590 0.78 27.45 -12.47
CA PHE A 590 0.24 28.64 -11.82
C PHE A 590 1.30 29.70 -11.48
N ASP A 591 2.42 29.31 -10.87
CA ASP A 591 3.41 30.26 -10.33
C ASP A 591 4.84 30.17 -10.87
N GLY A 592 5.14 29.18 -11.72
CA GLY A 592 6.46 28.93 -12.28
C GLY A 592 7.50 28.41 -11.27
N ILE A 593 7.09 28.05 -10.04
CA ILE A 593 8.00 27.60 -8.98
C ILE A 593 8.07 26.07 -8.97
N ARG A 594 9.27 25.54 -9.22
CA ARG A 594 9.57 24.12 -9.04
C ARG A 594 9.49 23.73 -7.57
N ARG A 595 8.80 22.63 -7.31
CA ARG A 595 8.73 22.00 -6.00
C ARG A 595 9.35 20.62 -6.10
N THR A 596 10.48 20.45 -5.43
CA THR A 596 11.16 19.17 -5.31
C THR A 596 10.93 18.51 -3.96
N LYS A 597 10.25 19.19 -3.04
CA LYS A 597 9.93 18.70 -1.70
C LYS A 597 8.44 18.80 -1.42
N ILE A 598 7.88 17.74 -0.85
CA ILE A 598 6.52 17.69 -0.30
C ILE A 598 6.56 17.63 1.24
N PRO A 599 5.55 18.16 1.95
CA PRO A 599 4.34 18.80 1.41
C PRO A 599 4.65 20.15 0.76
N MET A 600 3.99 20.42 -0.36
CA MET A 600 4.14 21.65 -1.16
C MET A 600 3.45 22.82 -0.47
N GLN A 601 4.05 23.29 0.62
CA GLN A 601 3.52 24.41 1.39
C GLN A 601 3.38 25.64 0.49
N ARG A 602 2.16 26.17 0.41
CA ARG A 602 1.91 27.48 -0.20
C ARG A 602 2.33 28.55 0.82
N LYS A 603 3.11 29.56 0.39
CA LYS A 603 3.18 30.81 1.15
C LYS A 603 1.75 31.37 1.20
N LYS A 604 1.25 31.59 2.41
CA LYS A 604 -0.09 32.16 2.66
C LYS A 604 -0.23 33.54 2.04
#